data_AF-A0A4R6YTV7-F1
#
_entry.id   AF-A0A4R6YTV7-F1
#
_cell.length_a   1.000
_cell.length_b   1.000
_cell.length_c   1.000
_cell.angle_alpha   90.00
_cell.angle_beta   90.00
_cell.angle_gamma   90.00
#
_symmetry.space_group_name_H-M   'P 1'
#
loop_
_entity.id
_entity.type
_entity.pdbx_description
1 polymer ?
#
loop_
_entity_poly.entity_id
_entity_poly.type
_entity_poly.pdbx_seq_one_letter_code
_entity_poly.pdbx_strand_id
1 'polypeptide(L)'
;MLVWGNLTVEDCAFSGNLTTNLSTTDYGSAIYVVNGTSTISNSTFAGNESSDGCGAIYNDGSMTIRNSTFSDNRSIGTNSSQGGAICSPGALVIEKSTFTGNYARGYGGTLLAGHGTLTSSTFRENFSQLGGDSIKGGRGFVVSRSILQSCSGAVTSSGDNIVSDGSCFPASAEIFDRIGLDPLLEALANNGGPTKTMALRAGSPAIDQVIVNAASCTGTDQRGSARPSGPRCDIGAYERTEISCSTTASSSLIRRCARRDS
;
A
#
# COMPACT_ATOMS: atom_id res chain seq x y z
N MET A 1 -18.69 -0.11 -11.02
CA MET A 1 -18.88 1.12 -11.83
C MET A 1 -17.98 1.06 -13.05
N LEU A 2 -18.52 1.20 -14.25
CA LEU A 2 -17.77 1.25 -15.52
C LEU A 2 -17.47 2.70 -15.91
N VAL A 3 -16.22 3.00 -16.28
CA VAL A 3 -15.74 4.36 -16.58
C VAL A 3 -14.98 4.38 -17.91
N TRP A 4 -15.43 5.26 -18.82
CA TRP A 4 -14.84 5.46 -20.15
C TRP A 4 -13.97 6.73 -20.26
N GLY A 5 -13.95 7.56 -19.21
CA GLY A 5 -13.23 8.83 -19.18
C GLY A 5 -12.57 9.07 -17.83
N ASN A 6 -12.46 10.34 -17.43
CA ASN A 6 -11.82 10.66 -16.15
C ASN A 6 -12.76 10.38 -14.97
N LEU A 7 -12.20 9.88 -13.87
CA LEU A 7 -12.90 9.65 -12.62
C LEU A 7 -12.11 10.30 -11.48
N THR A 8 -12.79 11.03 -10.61
CA THR A 8 -12.24 11.47 -9.33
C THR A 8 -13.07 10.85 -8.22
N VAL A 9 -12.41 10.13 -7.33
CA VAL A 9 -12.98 9.56 -6.11
C VAL A 9 -12.22 10.16 -4.94
N GLU A 10 -12.93 10.84 -4.06
CA GLU A 10 -12.35 11.48 -2.88
C GLU A 10 -13.26 11.21 -1.68
N ASP A 11 -12.66 10.85 -0.54
CA ASP A 11 -13.36 10.61 0.73
C ASP A 11 -14.53 9.60 0.62
N CYS A 12 -14.38 8.60 -0.24
CA CYS A 12 -15.42 7.60 -0.52
C CYS A 12 -15.14 6.24 0.12
N ALA A 13 -16.19 5.46 0.34
CA ALA A 13 -16.10 4.06 0.74
C ALA A 13 -16.83 3.15 -0.26
N PHE A 14 -16.09 2.19 -0.82
CA PHE A 14 -16.62 1.12 -1.67
C PHE A 14 -16.48 -0.19 -0.91
N SER A 15 -17.59 -0.74 -0.43
CA SER A 15 -17.53 -1.92 0.43
C SER A 15 -18.54 -2.99 0.05
N GLY A 16 -18.12 -4.25 0.09
CA GLY A 16 -18.99 -5.39 -0.18
C GLY A 16 -19.53 -5.48 -1.61
N ASN A 17 -18.86 -4.84 -2.59
CA ASN A 17 -19.25 -4.97 -3.98
C ASN A 17 -18.90 -6.37 -4.48
N LEU A 18 -19.84 -7.03 -5.16
CA LEU A 18 -19.71 -8.40 -5.61
C LEU A 18 -20.02 -8.52 -7.10
N THR A 19 -19.12 -9.15 -7.86
CA THR A 19 -19.40 -9.61 -9.22
C THR A 19 -19.34 -11.14 -9.27
N THR A 20 -20.41 -11.77 -9.77
CA THR A 20 -20.61 -13.24 -9.73
C THR A 20 -20.62 -13.92 -11.09
N ASN A 21 -20.43 -13.19 -12.19
CA ASN A 21 -20.50 -13.79 -13.52
C ASN A 21 -19.18 -14.52 -13.85
N LEU A 22 -19.28 -15.61 -14.61
CA LEU A 22 -18.16 -16.51 -14.96
C LEU A 22 -17.92 -16.56 -16.47
N SER A 23 -18.50 -15.59 -17.20
CA SER A 23 -18.58 -15.61 -18.66
C SER A 23 -17.94 -14.36 -19.25
N THR A 24 -16.61 -14.38 -19.27
CA THR A 24 -15.68 -13.62 -20.12
C THR A 24 -15.69 -12.09 -19.97
N THR A 25 -14.54 -11.57 -19.52
CA THR A 25 -14.11 -10.15 -19.34
C THR A 25 -14.66 -9.40 -18.13
N ASP A 26 -14.56 -9.98 -16.93
CA ASP A 26 -15.04 -9.33 -15.72
C ASP A 26 -14.03 -8.37 -15.07
N TYR A 27 -14.59 -7.22 -14.79
CA TYR A 27 -14.05 -5.94 -14.38
C TYR A 27 -13.81 -5.88 -12.86
N GLY A 28 -13.19 -4.82 -12.36
CA GLY A 28 -13.08 -4.61 -10.92
C GLY A 28 -14.47 -4.51 -10.30
N SER A 29 -14.73 -5.30 -9.25
CA SER A 29 -16.08 -5.40 -8.66
C SER A 29 -16.66 -4.06 -8.20
N ALA A 30 -15.80 -3.14 -7.77
CA ALA A 30 -16.17 -1.78 -7.41
C ALA A 30 -16.02 -0.82 -8.61
N ILE A 31 -14.85 -0.82 -9.26
CA ILE A 31 -14.52 0.16 -10.32
C ILE A 31 -13.81 -0.52 -11.47
N TYR A 32 -14.20 -0.14 -12.69
CA TYR A 32 -13.44 -0.46 -13.89
C TYR A 32 -13.28 0.75 -14.78
N VAL A 33 -12.01 1.05 -15.04
CA VAL A 33 -11.56 2.13 -15.91
C VAL A 33 -11.09 1.52 -17.22
N VAL A 34 -11.78 1.82 -18.31
CA VAL A 34 -11.42 1.36 -19.67
C VAL A 34 -10.36 2.28 -20.27
N ASN A 35 -10.53 3.59 -20.09
CA ASN A 35 -9.67 4.63 -20.66
C ASN A 35 -9.74 5.90 -19.77
N GLY A 36 -8.82 6.84 -19.98
CA GLY A 36 -8.79 8.13 -19.28
C GLY A 36 -7.91 8.13 -18.03
N THR A 37 -7.93 9.25 -17.31
CA THR A 37 -7.15 9.45 -16.08
C THR A 37 -8.06 9.46 -14.87
N SER A 38 -7.81 8.53 -13.94
CA SER A 38 -8.56 8.39 -12.71
C SER A 38 -7.71 8.75 -11.49
N THR A 39 -8.28 9.46 -10.53
CA THR A 39 -7.65 9.75 -9.23
C THR A 39 -8.53 9.25 -8.12
N ILE A 40 -7.95 8.52 -7.17
CA ILE A 40 -8.56 8.06 -5.94
C ILE A 40 -7.76 8.64 -4.78
N SER A 41 -8.40 9.42 -3.92
CA SER A 41 -7.80 9.99 -2.72
C SER A 41 -8.64 9.67 -1.49
N ASN A 42 -7.97 9.48 -0.35
CA ASN A 42 -8.59 9.41 0.97
C ASN A 42 -9.76 8.41 1.06
N SER A 43 -9.72 7.33 0.28
CA SER A 43 -10.87 6.45 0.08
C SER A 43 -10.61 5.03 0.58
N THR A 44 -11.68 4.32 0.92
CA THR A 44 -11.62 2.94 1.41
C THR A 44 -12.28 1.98 0.42
N PHE A 45 -11.58 0.90 0.09
CA PHE A 45 -12.10 -0.24 -0.67
C PHE A 45 -12.01 -1.47 0.22
N ALA A 46 -13.15 -1.96 0.72
CA ALA A 46 -13.18 -3.01 1.74
C ALA A 46 -14.10 -4.17 1.39
N GLY A 47 -13.61 -5.41 1.47
CA GLY A 47 -14.48 -6.58 1.30
C GLY A 47 -15.13 -6.69 -0.07
N ASN A 48 -14.53 -6.10 -1.12
CA ASN A 48 -15.04 -6.22 -2.47
C ASN A 48 -14.55 -7.54 -3.07
N GLU A 49 -15.42 -8.24 -3.79
CA GLU A 49 -15.14 -9.59 -4.28
C GLU A 49 -15.50 -9.77 -5.75
N SER A 50 -14.63 -10.44 -6.50
CA SER A 50 -14.89 -10.83 -7.88
C SER A 50 -14.66 -12.33 -8.08
N SER A 51 -15.63 -12.98 -8.74
CA SER A 51 -15.56 -14.39 -9.10
C SER A 51 -14.66 -14.68 -10.29
N ASP A 52 -14.38 -13.69 -11.15
CA ASP A 52 -13.53 -13.91 -12.33
C ASP A 52 -12.72 -12.68 -12.80
N GLY A 53 -12.72 -11.59 -12.03
CA GLY A 53 -11.98 -10.37 -12.28
C GLY A 53 -11.09 -9.96 -11.11
N CYS A 54 -10.80 -8.67 -11.00
CA CYS A 54 -10.03 -8.09 -9.90
C CYS A 54 -10.93 -7.83 -8.70
N GLY A 55 -10.42 -8.03 -7.49
CA GLY A 55 -11.30 -8.01 -6.31
C GLY A 55 -11.98 -6.67 -6.06
N ALA A 56 -11.39 -5.53 -6.42
CA ALA A 56 -12.03 -4.22 -6.32
C ALA A 56 -11.93 -3.38 -7.60
N ILE A 57 -10.73 -3.23 -8.16
CA ILE A 57 -10.47 -2.31 -9.28
C ILE A 57 -9.80 -3.02 -10.44
N TYR A 58 -10.31 -2.74 -11.64
CA TYR A 58 -9.61 -3.02 -12.89
C TYR A 58 -9.26 -1.68 -13.55
N ASN A 59 -7.98 -1.47 -13.88
CA ASN A 59 -7.50 -0.26 -14.54
C ASN A 59 -6.82 -0.56 -15.87
N ASP A 60 -7.50 -0.25 -16.97
CA ASP A 60 -6.97 -0.28 -18.33
C ASP A 60 -6.51 1.11 -18.81
N GLY A 61 -6.85 2.17 -18.07
CA GLY A 61 -6.42 3.55 -18.30
C GLY A 61 -5.20 3.96 -17.44
N SER A 62 -5.15 5.23 -17.06
CA SER A 62 -4.18 5.75 -16.09
C SER A 62 -4.86 5.99 -14.75
N MET A 63 -4.27 5.49 -13.66
CA MET A 63 -4.83 5.64 -12.33
C MET A 63 -3.79 6.10 -11.32
N THR A 64 -4.18 7.07 -10.49
CA THR A 64 -3.42 7.44 -9.30
C THR A 64 -4.23 7.22 -8.04
N ILE A 65 -3.64 6.56 -7.05
CA ILE A 65 -4.23 6.24 -5.75
C ILE A 65 -3.38 6.88 -4.66
N ARG A 66 -3.99 7.68 -3.79
CA ARG A 66 -3.33 8.38 -2.69
C ARG A 66 -4.09 8.22 -1.39
N ASN A 67 -3.37 8.12 -0.28
CA ASN A 67 -3.94 8.18 1.07
C ASN A 67 -5.13 7.22 1.30
N SER A 68 -5.13 6.08 0.62
CA SER A 68 -6.31 5.21 0.54
C SER A 68 -6.04 3.85 1.17
N THR A 69 -7.12 3.17 1.58
CA THR A 69 -7.03 1.86 2.23
C THR A 69 -7.78 0.81 1.43
N PHE A 70 -7.08 -0.26 1.08
CA PHE A 70 -7.64 -1.44 0.43
C PHE A 70 -7.53 -2.62 1.39
N SER A 71 -8.67 -3.07 1.93
CA SER A 71 -8.69 -4.15 2.90
C SER A 71 -9.61 -5.29 2.51
N ASP A 72 -9.18 -6.53 2.71
CA ASP A 72 -10.04 -7.71 2.56
C ASP A 72 -10.74 -7.83 1.20
N ASN A 73 -10.16 -7.26 0.12
CA ASN A 73 -10.68 -7.43 -1.23
C ASN A 73 -10.21 -8.78 -1.78
N ARG A 74 -11.07 -9.42 -2.58
CA ARG A 74 -10.89 -10.82 -2.95
C ARG A 74 -11.12 -11.04 -4.44
N SER A 75 -10.17 -11.69 -5.09
CA SER A 75 -10.42 -12.37 -6.36
C SER A 75 -10.36 -13.87 -6.14
N ILE A 76 -11.49 -14.55 -6.35
CA ILE A 76 -11.64 -15.99 -6.08
C ILE A 76 -11.69 -16.84 -7.35
N GLY A 77 -11.59 -16.20 -8.51
CA GLY A 77 -11.61 -16.85 -9.81
C GLY A 77 -10.43 -17.76 -10.05
N THR A 78 -10.59 -18.68 -11.00
CA THR A 78 -9.54 -19.64 -11.35
C THR A 78 -8.54 -19.09 -12.36
N ASN A 79 -8.82 -17.91 -12.93
CA ASN A 79 -7.94 -17.30 -13.93
C ASN A 79 -6.66 -16.75 -13.27
N SER A 80 -5.54 -16.95 -13.93
CA SER A 80 -4.23 -16.58 -13.38
C SER A 80 -4.00 -15.06 -13.32
N SER A 81 -4.75 -14.25 -14.08
CA SER A 81 -4.48 -12.82 -14.27
C SER A 81 -5.30 -11.93 -13.33
N GLN A 82 -5.30 -12.23 -12.03
CA GLN A 82 -6.19 -11.58 -11.06
C GLN A 82 -5.45 -11.11 -9.82
N GLY A 83 -5.43 -9.80 -9.59
CA GLY A 83 -5.00 -9.20 -8.33
C GLY A 83 -6.15 -9.13 -7.32
N GLY A 84 -5.85 -9.38 -6.04
CA GLY A 84 -6.87 -9.51 -5.00
C GLY A 84 -7.62 -8.22 -4.69
N ALA A 85 -7.00 -7.06 -4.93
CA ALA A 85 -7.67 -5.76 -4.89
C ALA A 85 -7.65 -5.09 -6.26
N ILE A 86 -6.50 -5.03 -6.92
CA ILE A 86 -6.30 -4.25 -8.13
C ILE A 86 -5.62 -5.10 -9.21
N CYS A 87 -6.16 -5.06 -10.43
CA CYS A 87 -5.36 -5.33 -11.63
C CYS A 87 -5.24 -4.07 -12.46
N SER A 88 -4.02 -3.77 -12.92
CA SER A 88 -3.72 -2.59 -13.72
C SER A 88 -2.79 -2.93 -14.87
N PRO A 89 -3.31 -3.40 -16.03
CA PRO A 89 -2.54 -3.38 -17.27
C PRO A 89 -2.12 -1.95 -17.67
N GLY A 90 -2.98 -0.97 -17.39
CA GLY A 90 -2.69 0.46 -17.60
C GLY A 90 -1.74 1.06 -16.55
N ALA A 91 -1.37 2.32 -16.75
CA ALA A 91 -0.43 3.03 -15.88
C ALA A 91 -0.99 3.22 -14.47
N LEU A 92 -0.18 2.93 -13.46
CA LEU A 92 -0.58 3.00 -12.06
C LEU A 92 0.42 3.79 -11.22
N VAL A 93 -0.09 4.71 -10.42
CA VAL A 93 0.67 5.41 -9.37
C VAL A 93 -0.03 5.16 -8.03
N ILE A 94 0.68 4.59 -7.07
CA ILE A 94 0.19 4.41 -5.70
C ILE A 94 1.13 5.14 -4.75
N GLU A 95 0.57 6.02 -3.93
CA GLU A 95 1.31 6.77 -2.93
C GLU A 95 0.60 6.72 -1.58
N LYS A 96 1.37 6.61 -0.49
CA LYS A 96 0.88 6.87 0.87
C LYS A 96 -0.38 6.08 1.21
N SER A 97 -0.44 4.82 0.77
CA SER A 97 -1.66 4.01 0.85
C SER A 97 -1.38 2.68 1.56
N THR A 98 -2.41 2.12 2.19
CA THR A 98 -2.33 0.88 2.95
C THR A 98 -3.16 -0.20 2.27
N PHE A 99 -2.54 -1.35 1.99
CA PHE A 99 -3.16 -2.53 1.39
C PHE A 99 -2.98 -3.71 2.35
N THR A 100 -4.07 -4.26 2.88
CA THR A 100 -3.99 -5.36 3.85
C THR A 100 -5.07 -6.41 3.73
N GLY A 101 -4.77 -7.67 4.04
CA GLY A 101 -5.77 -8.74 4.05
C GLY A 101 -6.36 -9.08 2.68
N ASN A 102 -5.84 -8.53 1.58
CA ASN A 102 -6.38 -8.80 0.26
C ASN A 102 -5.92 -10.17 -0.23
N TYR A 103 -6.78 -10.85 -0.98
CA TYR A 103 -6.56 -12.22 -1.41
C TYR A 103 -6.80 -12.38 -2.90
N ALA A 104 -5.87 -13.03 -3.58
CA ALA A 104 -6.08 -13.54 -4.93
C ALA A 104 -5.94 -15.05 -4.94
N ARG A 105 -6.83 -15.73 -5.65
CA ARG A 105 -6.54 -17.12 -6.03
C ARG A 105 -5.42 -17.19 -7.08
N GLY A 106 -5.37 -16.23 -8.00
CA GLY A 106 -4.35 -16.08 -9.04
C GLY A 106 -2.97 -15.60 -8.52
N TYR A 107 -2.49 -14.48 -9.06
CA TYR A 107 -1.19 -13.89 -8.73
C TYR A 107 -1.34 -12.47 -8.19
N GLY A 108 -0.40 -12.01 -7.35
CA GLY A 108 -0.47 -10.66 -6.81
C GLY A 108 -1.62 -10.54 -5.80
N GLY A 109 -1.41 -11.07 -4.61
CA GLY A 109 -2.40 -11.23 -3.55
C GLY A 109 -3.23 -9.99 -3.28
N THR A 110 -2.67 -8.81 -3.52
CA THR A 110 -3.44 -7.58 -3.66
C THR A 110 -3.32 -6.90 -5.01
N LEU A 111 -2.16 -6.92 -5.66
CA LEU A 111 -1.89 -6.09 -6.84
C LEU A 111 -1.24 -6.90 -7.96
N LEU A 112 -1.85 -6.85 -9.14
CA LEU A 112 -1.26 -7.27 -10.40
C LEU A 112 -1.10 -6.02 -11.31
N ALA A 113 0.12 -5.55 -11.52
CA ALA A 113 0.37 -4.32 -12.27
C ALA A 113 1.37 -4.55 -13.42
N GLY A 114 1.09 -3.98 -14.60
CA GLY A 114 2.00 -4.04 -15.74
C GLY A 114 3.21 -3.11 -15.57
N HIS A 115 2.96 -1.83 -15.28
CA HIS A 115 3.96 -0.79 -15.08
C HIS A 115 3.40 0.31 -14.19
N GLY A 116 4.28 1.14 -13.60
CA GLY A 116 3.84 2.17 -12.67
C GLY A 116 4.83 2.48 -11.55
N THR A 117 4.38 3.28 -10.58
CA THR A 117 5.16 3.62 -9.40
C THR A 117 4.39 3.32 -8.12
N LEU A 118 5.10 2.80 -7.13
CA LEU A 118 4.61 2.57 -5.78
C LEU A 118 5.56 3.25 -4.79
N THR A 119 5.05 4.21 -4.02
CA THR A 119 5.89 5.02 -3.14
C THR A 119 5.26 5.21 -1.76
N SER A 120 6.07 5.15 -0.70
CA SER A 120 5.64 5.44 0.67
C SER A 120 4.34 4.71 1.04
N SER A 121 4.22 3.43 0.70
CA SER A 121 2.99 2.66 0.89
C SER A 121 3.25 1.37 1.67
N THR A 122 2.19 0.79 2.25
CA THR A 122 2.29 -0.39 3.11
C THR A 122 1.42 -1.52 2.57
N PHE A 123 2.03 -2.67 2.29
CA PHE A 123 1.41 -3.88 1.74
C PHE A 123 1.68 -5.05 2.68
N ARG A 124 0.67 -5.48 3.45
CA ARG A 124 0.82 -6.53 4.47
C ARG A 124 -0.34 -7.50 4.44
N GLU A 125 -0.14 -8.72 4.92
CA GLU A 125 -1.20 -9.74 5.03
C GLU A 125 -1.94 -9.98 3.70
N ASN A 126 -1.28 -9.73 2.56
CA ASN A 126 -1.87 -9.93 1.24
C ASN A 126 -1.31 -11.22 0.65
N PHE A 127 -2.18 -12.08 0.17
CA PHE A 127 -1.79 -13.43 -0.20
C PHE A 127 -2.35 -13.84 -1.55
N SER A 128 -1.51 -14.39 -2.42
CA SER A 128 -1.94 -15.09 -3.62
C SER A 128 -1.78 -16.59 -3.45
N GLN A 129 -2.80 -17.38 -3.77
CA GLN A 129 -2.74 -18.83 -3.62
C GLN A 129 -1.75 -19.47 -4.60
N LEU A 130 -1.74 -19.04 -5.87
CA LEU A 130 -0.84 -19.62 -6.88
C LEU A 130 0.53 -18.94 -6.92
N GLY A 131 0.60 -17.64 -6.61
CA GLY A 131 1.85 -16.88 -6.66
C GLY A 131 2.66 -16.85 -5.36
N GLY A 132 2.00 -16.98 -4.21
CA GLY A 132 2.60 -16.72 -2.89
C GLY A 132 2.96 -15.25 -2.62
N ASP A 133 2.70 -14.36 -3.58
CA ASP A 133 3.14 -12.97 -3.59
C ASP A 133 2.02 -11.99 -3.22
N SER A 134 2.34 -10.87 -2.56
CA SER A 134 1.40 -9.76 -2.37
C SER A 134 1.25 -8.92 -3.63
N ILE A 135 2.36 -8.70 -4.35
CA ILE A 135 2.40 -7.89 -5.57
C ILE A 135 3.04 -8.67 -6.71
N LYS A 136 2.39 -8.71 -7.87
CA LYS A 136 3.03 -9.12 -9.12
C LYS A 136 3.20 -7.91 -10.04
N GLY A 137 4.45 -7.49 -10.22
CA GLY A 137 4.79 -6.36 -11.10
C GLY A 137 5.38 -6.79 -12.44
N GLY A 138 5.00 -6.09 -13.50
CA GLY A 138 5.62 -6.19 -14.81
C GLY A 138 6.81 -5.24 -14.98
N ARG A 139 7.36 -5.20 -16.20
CA ARG A 139 8.51 -4.35 -16.53
C ARG A 139 8.13 -2.88 -16.41
N GLY A 140 8.96 -2.10 -15.71
CA GLY A 140 8.70 -0.68 -15.47
C GLY A 140 7.79 -0.41 -14.27
N PHE A 141 7.50 -1.42 -13.45
CA PHE A 141 6.92 -1.20 -12.12
C PHE A 141 8.04 -0.93 -11.11
N VAL A 142 8.07 0.30 -10.59
CA VAL A 142 9.15 0.81 -9.73
C VAL A 142 8.61 1.07 -8.32
N VAL A 143 9.34 0.60 -7.30
CA VAL A 143 8.94 0.74 -5.89
C VAL A 143 10.00 1.49 -5.11
N SER A 144 9.58 2.45 -4.27
CA SER A 144 10.47 3.12 -3.32
C SER A 144 9.79 3.38 -1.98
N ARG A 145 10.58 3.51 -0.92
CA ARG A 145 10.12 3.99 0.39
C ARG A 145 8.93 3.20 0.95
N SER A 146 8.75 1.94 0.56
CA SER A 146 7.53 1.18 0.84
C SER A 146 7.79 -0.08 1.66
N ILE A 147 6.80 -0.47 2.47
CA ILE A 147 6.81 -1.71 3.23
C ILE A 147 6.02 -2.75 2.45
N LEU A 148 6.68 -3.83 2.05
CA LEU A 148 6.10 -4.95 1.32
C LEU A 148 6.23 -6.24 2.13
N GLN A 149 5.21 -7.08 2.10
CA GLN A 149 5.34 -8.46 2.57
C GLN A 149 6.15 -9.29 1.58
N SER A 150 5.74 -9.29 0.31
CA SER A 150 6.33 -10.08 -0.76
C SER A 150 5.99 -9.51 -2.14
N CYS A 151 6.77 -9.86 -3.16
CA CYS A 151 6.44 -9.58 -4.54
C CYS A 151 7.08 -10.56 -5.52
N SER A 152 6.58 -10.56 -6.75
CA SER A 152 7.12 -11.35 -7.86
C SER A 152 7.12 -10.55 -9.17
N GLY A 153 7.79 -11.09 -10.19
CA GLY A 153 7.88 -10.48 -11.51
C GLY A 153 9.05 -9.51 -11.66
N ALA A 154 8.91 -8.51 -12.51
CA ALA A 154 9.99 -7.59 -12.91
C ALA A 154 9.95 -6.28 -12.12
N VAL A 155 9.76 -6.37 -10.80
CA VAL A 155 9.70 -5.23 -9.89
C VAL A 155 11.09 -4.64 -9.70
N THR A 156 11.23 -3.33 -9.94
CA THR A 156 12.49 -2.60 -9.77
C THR A 156 12.46 -1.76 -8.50
N SER A 157 13.54 -1.81 -7.71
CA SER A 157 13.70 -0.92 -6.56
C SER A 157 14.28 0.42 -6.98
N SER A 158 13.74 1.50 -6.41
CA SER A 158 14.38 2.82 -6.37
C SER A 158 14.80 3.20 -4.94
N GLY A 159 14.83 2.23 -4.03
CA GLY A 159 15.43 2.35 -2.70
C GLY A 159 14.48 2.58 -1.53
N ASP A 160 15.05 2.45 -0.33
CA ASP A 160 14.41 2.59 0.98
C ASP A 160 13.16 1.72 1.17
N ASN A 161 13.11 0.51 0.62
CA ASN A 161 12.02 -0.43 0.85
C ASN A 161 12.30 -1.36 2.03
N ILE A 162 11.24 -1.91 2.63
CA ILE A 162 11.32 -3.06 3.53
C ILE A 162 10.56 -4.20 2.89
N VAL A 163 11.16 -5.39 2.80
CA VAL A 163 10.55 -6.59 2.22
C VAL A 163 10.68 -7.74 3.21
N SER A 164 9.56 -8.27 3.70
CA SER A 164 9.59 -9.24 4.81
C SER A 164 10.10 -10.63 4.42
N ASP A 165 9.74 -11.16 3.25
CA ASP A 165 10.08 -12.53 2.87
C ASP A 165 11.29 -12.65 1.93
N GLY A 166 11.83 -11.51 1.49
CA GLY A 166 12.96 -11.44 0.56
C GLY A 166 12.69 -11.84 -0.88
N SER A 167 11.42 -11.98 -1.28
CA SER A 167 11.03 -12.33 -2.65
C SER A 167 11.26 -11.20 -3.67
N CYS A 168 11.34 -9.95 -3.19
CA CYS A 168 11.61 -8.78 -4.02
C CYS A 168 13.10 -8.49 -4.15
N PHE A 169 13.46 -7.90 -5.28
CA PHE A 169 14.78 -7.26 -5.51
C PHE A 169 16.01 -8.19 -5.36
N PRO A 170 16.14 -9.27 -6.15
CA PRO A 170 17.31 -10.13 -6.05
C PRO A 170 18.63 -9.39 -6.41
N ALA A 171 19.46 -9.20 -5.38
CA ALA A 171 20.93 -9.15 -5.38
C ALA A 171 21.70 -8.04 -6.15
N SER A 172 21.07 -7.03 -6.77
CA SER A 172 21.85 -5.97 -7.48
C SER A 172 21.37 -4.52 -7.37
N ALA A 173 20.44 -4.21 -6.46
CA ALA A 173 19.90 -2.84 -6.33
C ALA A 173 19.51 -2.47 -4.90
N GLU A 174 20.31 -2.85 -3.89
CA GLU A 174 20.08 -2.51 -2.48
C GLU A 174 20.37 -1.02 -2.23
N ILE A 175 19.56 -0.14 -2.81
CA ILE A 175 19.64 1.30 -2.58
C ILE A 175 18.97 1.58 -1.21
N PHE A 176 19.61 1.11 -0.14
CA PHE A 176 19.11 1.16 1.24
C PHE A 176 17.79 0.38 1.46
N ASP A 177 17.54 -0.65 0.66
CA ASP A 177 16.48 -1.61 0.94
C ASP A 177 16.83 -2.50 2.16
N ARG A 178 15.80 -3.02 2.81
CA ARG A 178 15.85 -3.83 4.03
C ARG A 178 15.09 -5.13 3.78
N ILE A 179 15.83 -6.17 3.44
CA ILE A 179 15.30 -7.45 3.00
C ILE A 179 15.30 -8.48 4.14
N GLY A 180 14.22 -9.25 4.27
CA GLY A 180 14.07 -10.28 5.30
C GLY A 180 13.76 -9.74 6.69
N LEU A 181 13.22 -8.52 6.81
CA LEU A 181 12.92 -7.88 8.10
C LEU A 181 11.42 -7.74 8.37
N ASP A 182 11.04 -7.95 9.62
CA ASP A 182 9.71 -7.58 10.12
C ASP A 182 9.63 -6.05 10.27
N PRO A 183 8.68 -5.36 9.61
CA PRO A 183 8.51 -3.92 9.77
C PRO A 183 7.95 -3.50 11.14
N LEU A 184 7.57 -4.44 12.02
CA LEU A 184 7.03 -4.17 13.35
C LEU A 184 5.82 -3.23 13.30
N LEU A 185 4.78 -3.66 12.60
CA LEU A 185 3.54 -2.90 12.41
C LEU A 185 2.48 -3.27 13.46
N GLU A 186 1.70 -2.30 13.89
CA GLU A 186 0.42 -2.54 14.57
C GLU A 186 -0.64 -3.02 13.56
N ALA A 187 -1.73 -3.59 14.06
CA ALA A 187 -2.85 -4.02 13.22
C ALA A 187 -3.50 -2.82 12.50
N LEU A 188 -4.28 -3.10 11.45
CA LEU A 188 -5.05 -2.08 10.76
C LEU A 188 -6.05 -1.42 11.73
N ALA A 189 -5.89 -0.12 11.96
CA ALA A 189 -6.70 0.61 12.92
C ALA A 189 -6.95 2.06 12.49
N ASN A 190 -7.87 2.73 13.19
CA ASN A 190 -8.09 4.16 13.05
C ASN A 190 -6.97 4.92 13.79
N ASN A 191 -5.85 5.19 13.13
CA ASN A 191 -4.71 5.89 13.72
C ASN A 191 -4.74 7.43 13.47
N GLY A 192 -5.94 7.96 13.26
CA GLY A 192 -6.18 9.31 12.74
C GLY A 192 -6.17 9.37 11.21
N GLY A 193 -6.68 10.47 10.64
CA GLY A 193 -6.79 10.67 9.19
C GLY A 193 -8.09 10.13 8.57
N PRO A 194 -8.20 10.20 7.23
CA PRO A 194 -9.45 9.86 6.52
C PRO A 194 -9.68 8.36 6.37
N THR A 195 -8.62 7.52 6.43
CA THR A 195 -8.73 6.06 6.29
C THR A 195 -7.84 5.33 7.29
N LYS A 196 -8.12 4.03 7.51
CA LYS A 196 -7.34 3.19 8.43
C LYS A 196 -5.92 2.96 7.93
N THR A 197 -4.97 2.89 8.84
CA THR A 197 -3.54 2.65 8.55
C THR A 197 -2.97 1.57 9.48
N MET A 198 -1.73 1.15 9.22
CA MET A 198 -0.96 0.30 10.14
C MET A 198 0.16 1.16 10.75
N ALA A 199 0.07 1.44 12.05
CA ALA A 199 1.05 2.26 12.74
C ALA A 199 2.39 1.52 12.95
N LEU A 200 3.49 2.27 13.01
CA LEU A 200 4.81 1.71 13.33
C LEU A 200 4.95 1.51 14.84
N ARG A 201 5.33 0.29 15.28
CA ARG A 201 5.69 0.03 16.67
C ARG A 201 7.04 0.69 17.00
N ALA A 202 7.27 0.93 18.30
CA ALA A 202 8.58 1.38 18.77
C ALA A 202 9.68 0.38 18.37
N GLY A 203 10.79 0.89 17.83
CA GLY A 203 11.89 0.07 17.33
C GLY A 203 11.71 -0.48 15.91
N SER A 204 10.62 -0.10 15.21
CA SER A 204 10.43 -0.48 13.81
C SER A 204 11.63 -0.09 12.94
N PRO A 205 12.11 -0.99 12.06
CA PRO A 205 13.17 -0.69 11.11
C PRO A 205 12.71 0.27 10.00
N ALA A 206 11.46 0.74 10.02
CA ALA A 206 10.94 1.75 9.11
C ALA A 206 11.17 3.18 9.61
N ILE A 207 11.42 3.39 10.91
CA ILE A 207 11.44 4.72 11.53
C ILE A 207 12.70 5.50 11.15
N ASP A 208 12.54 6.72 10.61
CA ASP A 208 13.61 7.64 10.20
C ASP A 208 14.61 7.02 9.20
N GLN A 209 14.11 6.15 8.31
CA GLN A 209 14.95 5.32 7.46
C GLN A 209 14.98 5.69 5.97
N VAL A 210 14.22 6.69 5.53
CA VAL A 210 14.30 7.18 4.13
C VAL A 210 15.58 7.98 3.92
N ILE A 211 16.53 7.45 3.16
CA ILE A 211 17.85 8.05 2.89
C ILE A 211 17.94 8.52 1.44
N VAL A 212 17.48 7.72 0.50
CA VAL A 212 17.54 8.00 -0.94
C VAL A 212 16.61 9.14 -1.26
N ASN A 213 17.15 10.20 -1.88
CA ASN A 213 16.40 11.40 -2.21
C ASN A 213 15.58 11.93 -1.01
N ALA A 214 16.16 11.92 0.20
CA ALA A 214 15.45 12.32 1.43
C ALA A 214 14.76 13.69 1.33
N ALA A 215 15.34 14.63 0.58
CA ALA A 215 14.74 15.95 0.30
C ALA A 215 13.40 15.89 -0.46
N SER A 216 13.11 14.79 -1.16
CA SER A 216 11.84 14.54 -1.84
C SER A 216 10.75 14.00 -0.90
N CYS A 217 11.09 13.69 0.35
CA CYS A 217 10.13 13.24 1.33
C CYS A 217 9.50 14.45 2.04
N THR A 218 8.52 15.05 1.39
CA THR A 218 7.79 16.23 1.87
C THR A 218 6.28 16.00 1.85
N GLY A 219 5.53 16.94 2.44
CA GLY A 219 4.07 16.89 2.52
C GLY A 219 3.63 16.07 3.74
N THR A 220 2.67 15.17 3.54
CA THR A 220 2.08 14.39 4.63
C THR A 220 2.16 12.88 4.40
N ASP A 221 1.93 12.10 5.44
CA ASP A 221 1.61 10.67 5.37
C ASP A 221 0.14 10.45 4.96
N GLN A 222 -0.29 9.18 4.94
CA GLN A 222 -1.66 8.80 4.61
C GLN A 222 -2.73 9.54 5.43
N ARG A 223 -2.40 9.92 6.67
CA ARG A 223 -3.34 10.50 7.63
C ARG A 223 -3.42 12.02 7.52
N GLY A 224 -2.53 12.63 6.74
CA GLY A 224 -2.32 14.07 6.73
C GLY A 224 -1.28 14.54 7.76
N SER A 225 -0.54 13.64 8.41
CA SER A 225 0.54 14.04 9.36
C SER A 225 1.80 14.44 8.61
N ALA A 226 2.50 15.49 9.06
CA ALA A 226 3.65 16.05 8.36
C ALA A 226 4.81 15.04 8.20
N ARG A 227 5.49 15.11 7.06
CA ARG A 227 6.68 14.31 6.73
C ARG A 227 7.88 15.22 6.42
N PRO A 228 9.05 14.98 7.03
CA PRO A 228 9.29 14.07 8.17
C PRO A 228 8.73 14.63 9.49
N SER A 229 8.39 13.74 10.44
CA SER A 229 8.09 14.11 11.83
C SER A 229 9.26 13.84 12.79
N GLY A 230 10.28 13.12 12.34
CA GLY A 230 11.57 12.93 13.00
C GLY A 230 12.74 13.50 12.18
N PRO A 231 13.97 13.08 12.45
CA PRO A 231 15.14 13.40 11.63
C PRO A 231 14.98 13.08 10.13
N ARG A 232 14.23 12.03 9.78
CA ARG A 232 13.96 11.62 8.40
C ARG A 232 12.54 11.07 8.29
N CYS A 233 12.11 10.80 7.07
CA CYS A 233 10.83 10.13 6.89
C CYS A 233 10.91 8.66 7.26
N ASP A 234 9.77 8.14 7.65
CA ASP A 234 9.58 6.72 7.84
C ASP A 234 9.32 6.00 6.50
N ILE A 235 9.69 4.72 6.41
CA ILE A 235 9.34 3.88 5.27
C ILE A 235 7.86 3.45 5.40
N GLY A 236 7.10 3.50 4.31
CA GLY A 236 5.68 3.11 4.27
C GLY A 236 4.69 4.27 4.37
N ALA A 237 3.40 3.91 4.55
CA ALA A 237 2.26 4.84 4.49
C ALA A 237 2.08 5.72 5.73
N TYR A 238 2.75 5.38 6.83
CA TYR A 238 2.59 6.00 8.14
C TYR A 238 3.87 6.72 8.53
N GLU A 239 3.75 7.94 9.04
CA GLU A 239 4.83 8.69 9.68
C GLU A 239 4.62 8.74 11.19
N ARG A 240 5.52 8.12 11.95
CA ARG A 240 5.49 8.15 13.40
C ARG A 240 5.85 9.54 13.89
N THR A 241 4.92 10.14 14.61
CA THR A 241 5.19 11.37 15.35
C THR A 241 5.98 11.03 16.61
N GLU A 242 7.24 11.45 16.64
CA GLU A 242 8.01 11.48 17.88
C GLU A 242 7.40 12.57 18.78
N ILE A 243 7.03 12.21 20.01
CA ILE A 243 6.77 13.23 21.03
C ILE A 243 8.13 13.80 21.39
N SER A 244 8.43 15.03 20.94
CA SER A 244 9.59 15.76 21.41
C SER A 244 9.44 15.97 22.92
N CYS A 245 10.15 15.16 23.70
CA CYS A 245 10.32 15.43 25.10
C CYS A 245 11.15 16.71 25.19
N SER A 246 10.53 17.85 25.48
CA SER A 246 11.28 19.09 25.68
C SER A 246 12.22 18.86 26.86
N THR A 247 13.50 18.68 26.59
CA THR A 247 14.54 18.73 27.61
C THR A 247 14.79 20.20 27.96
N THR A 248 13.78 20.89 28.50
CA THR A 248 14.07 21.90 29.50
C THR A 248 14.50 21.13 30.73
N ALA A 249 15.80 20.86 30.81
CA ALA A 249 16.44 20.45 32.03
C ALA A 249 16.23 21.56 33.07
N SER A 250 15.19 21.42 33.89
CA SER A 250 15.24 21.96 35.25
C SER A 250 15.43 20.78 36.17
N SER A 251 16.53 20.83 36.91
CA SER A 251 16.95 19.84 37.89
C SER A 251 15.79 19.35 38.78
N SER A 252 15.81 18.05 39.06
CA SER A 252 14.95 17.29 39.96
C SER A 252 13.53 16.98 39.46
N LEU A 253 13.37 15.81 38.82
CA LEU A 253 12.40 14.77 39.17
C LEU A 253 12.29 13.75 38.04
N ILE A 254 12.51 12.48 38.40
CA ILE A 254 12.31 11.30 37.55
C ILE A 254 10.88 11.35 36.99
N ARG A 255 10.71 11.55 35.67
CA ARG A 255 9.42 11.38 35.00
C ARG A 255 9.35 9.97 34.40
N ARG A 256 8.54 9.12 35.05
CA ARG A 256 7.99 7.92 34.42
C ARG A 256 7.03 8.36 33.32
N CYS A 257 7.32 8.02 32.06
CA CYS A 257 6.31 8.03 31.01
C CYS A 257 5.34 6.87 31.29
N ALA A 258 4.09 7.18 31.63
CA ALA A 258 3.02 6.20 31.72
C ALA A 258 2.07 6.40 30.53
N ARG A 259 1.91 5.36 29.69
CA ARG A 259 0.80 5.24 28.74
C ARG A 259 -0.49 5.05 29.54
N ARG A 260 -1.53 5.81 29.22
CA ARG A 260 -2.92 5.44 29.51
C ARG A 260 -3.47 4.81 28.25
N ASP A 261 -3.63 3.48 28.27
CA ASP A 261 -4.52 2.78 27.37
C ASP A 261 -5.92 2.82 28.00
N SER A 262 -6.90 3.28 27.22
CA SER A 262 -8.33 3.02 27.43
C SER A 262 -8.97 2.83 26.07
#